data_AF-A0AAD5WTI3-F1
#
_entry.id   AF-A0AAD5WTI3-F1
#
_cell.length_a   1.000
_cell.length_b   1.000
_cell.length_c   1.000
_cell.angle_alpha   90.00
_cell.angle_beta   90.00
_cell.angle_gamma   90.00
#
_symmetry.space_group_name_H-M   'P 1'
#
loop_
_entity.id
_entity.type
_entity.pdbx_description
1 polymer ?
#
loop_
_entity_poly.entity_id
_entity_poly.type
_entity_poly.pdbx_seq_one_letter_code
_entity_poly.pdbx_strand_id
1 'polypeptide(L)'
;MPPSIDTEEDSRKALLEELSSLPLAITQAAAYIGHNDVSISSYLDQLSEQKRQTTNSSYGQSEQRHAADRAVVMTTLISLQGVFRENSVAADCLFFMACVDRKDILLDLLPTATSSPTEQTVQLLSDYAVLIRRPASSAVELHRLVRLTIQTYLRERGWFH
;
A
#
# COMPACT_ATOMS: atom_id res chain seq x y z
N MET A 1 16.01 33.03 23.41
CA MET A 1 15.04 32.03 22.90
C MET A 1 15.82 30.76 22.63
N PRO A 2 15.47 29.59 23.18
CA PRO A 2 16.03 28.33 22.69
C PRO A 2 15.29 27.89 21.41
N PRO A 3 15.92 27.03 20.58
CA PRO A 3 15.70 26.96 19.15
C PRO A 3 14.48 26.12 18.76
N SER A 4 13.84 26.50 17.65
CA SER A 4 12.85 25.69 16.95
C SER A 4 13.53 24.45 16.37
N ILE A 5 13.36 23.30 17.03
CA ILE A 5 13.78 21.98 16.56
C ILE A 5 12.47 21.21 16.36
N ASP A 6 11.81 21.44 15.23
CA ASP A 6 10.94 20.43 14.63
C ASP A 6 11.88 19.56 13.77
N THR A 7 12.60 18.62 14.38
CA THR A 7 13.61 17.84 13.67
C THR A 7 13.00 16.71 12.85
N GLU A 8 13.66 16.40 11.74
CA GLU A 8 13.43 15.19 10.94
C GLU A 8 13.44 13.91 11.81
N GLU A 9 14.24 13.90 12.89
CA GLU A 9 14.27 12.85 13.89
C GLU A 9 12.93 12.67 14.62
N ASP A 10 12.27 13.76 15.00
CA ASP A 10 10.99 13.71 15.69
C ASP A 10 9.87 13.30 14.73
N SER A 11 9.94 13.75 13.46
CA SER A 11 9.05 13.26 12.40
C SER A 11 9.22 11.76 12.14
N ARG A 12 10.46 11.26 12.17
CA ARG A 12 10.76 9.83 11.99
C ARG A 12 10.21 9.00 13.15
N LYS A 13 10.35 9.46 14.39
CA LYS A 13 9.77 8.80 15.57
C LYS A 13 8.24 8.79 15.50
N ALA A 14 7.63 9.93 15.19
CA ALA A 14 6.18 10.04 15.02
C ALA A 14 5.66 9.08 13.94
N LEU A 15 6.37 8.93 12.82
CA LEU A 15 6.03 7.97 11.78
C LEU A 15 6.07 6.52 12.30
N LEU A 16 7.15 6.13 13.00
CA LEU A 16 7.27 4.78 13.55
C LEU A 16 6.18 4.45 14.58
N GLU A 17 5.78 5.44 15.37
CA GLU A 17 4.68 5.33 16.34
C GLU A 17 3.33 5.16 15.63
N GLU A 18 3.00 6.01 14.65
CA GLU A 18 1.76 5.89 13.86
C GLU A 18 1.67 4.55 13.10
N LEU A 19 2.81 4.03 12.63
CA LEU A 19 2.88 2.74 11.95
C LEU A 19 2.93 1.54 12.91
N SER A 20 2.78 1.76 14.22
CA SER A 20 2.81 0.72 15.27
C SER A 20 4.06 -0.16 15.20
N SER A 21 5.17 0.39 14.70
CA SER A 21 6.43 -0.31 14.42
C SER A 21 6.29 -1.62 13.62
N LEU A 22 5.27 -1.71 12.75
CA LEU A 22 5.05 -2.91 11.94
C LEU A 22 5.96 -2.94 10.72
N PRO A 23 6.75 -4.01 10.51
CA PRO A 23 7.70 -4.08 9.41
C PRO A 23 7.06 -3.79 8.05
N LEU A 24 5.91 -4.39 7.75
CA LEU A 24 5.23 -4.19 6.47
C LEU A 24 4.78 -2.73 6.27
N ALA A 25 4.18 -2.11 7.28
CA ALA A 25 3.70 -0.74 7.19
C ALA A 25 4.88 0.23 7.02
N ILE A 26 5.98 0.00 7.75
CA ILE A 26 7.22 0.77 7.61
C ILE A 26 7.80 0.62 6.20
N THR A 27 7.90 -0.62 5.68
CA THR A 27 8.42 -0.85 4.33
C THR A 27 7.56 -0.15 3.27
N GLN A 28 6.23 -0.22 3.37
CA GLN A 28 5.32 0.47 2.46
C GLN A 28 5.46 1.99 2.53
N ALA A 29 5.54 2.57 3.73
CA ALA A 29 5.72 4.00 3.91
C ALA A 29 7.07 4.47 3.35
N ALA A 30 8.17 3.78 3.69
CA ALA A 30 9.50 4.11 3.20
C ALA A 30 9.60 3.98 1.67
N ALA A 31 8.99 2.94 1.10
CA ALA A 31 8.92 2.71 -0.33
C ALA A 31 8.16 3.85 -1.03
N TYR A 32 6.98 4.22 -0.53
CA TYR A 32 6.22 5.35 -1.05
C TYR A 32 6.99 6.67 -0.96
N ILE A 33 7.60 6.95 0.20
CA ILE A 33 8.39 8.17 0.45
C ILE A 33 9.54 8.28 -0.55
N GLY A 34 10.33 7.21 -0.70
CA GLY A 34 11.47 7.19 -1.60
C GLY A 34 11.07 7.25 -3.08
N HIS A 35 10.00 6.55 -3.46
CA HIS A 35 9.54 6.50 -4.85
C HIS A 35 8.93 7.82 -5.32
N ASN A 36 8.19 8.51 -4.43
CA ASN A 36 7.50 9.76 -4.76
C ASN A 36 8.29 11.03 -4.39
N ASP A 37 9.50 10.87 -3.82
CA ASP A 37 10.34 11.96 -3.33
C ASP A 37 9.59 12.95 -2.41
N VAL A 38 8.81 12.40 -1.46
CA VAL A 38 8.03 13.19 -0.50
C VAL A 38 8.71 13.26 0.87
N SER A 39 8.59 14.38 1.58
CA SER A 39 9.10 14.48 2.94
C SER A 39 8.32 13.59 3.92
N ILE A 40 8.97 13.18 5.02
CA ILE A 40 8.31 12.43 6.11
C ILE A 40 7.11 13.21 6.66
N SER A 41 7.23 14.53 6.81
CA SER A 41 6.13 15.39 7.25
C SER A 41 4.94 15.37 6.31
N SER A 42 5.16 15.50 5.00
CA SER A 42 4.11 15.41 3.98
C SER A 42 3.42 14.03 3.99
N TYR A 43 4.20 12.97 4.22
CA TYR A 43 3.64 11.63 4.36
C TYR A 43 2.79 11.48 5.64
N LEU A 44 3.23 12.04 6.77
CA LEU A 44 2.44 12.06 8.01
C LEU A 44 1.10 12.77 7.84
N ASP A 45 1.06 13.87 7.08
CA ASP A 45 -0.19 14.57 6.76
C ASP A 45 -1.13 13.68 5.93
N GLN A 46 -0.60 12.99 4.92
CA GLN A 46 -1.37 12.02 4.12
C GLN A 46 -1.88 10.86 4.99
N LEU A 47 -1.06 10.37 5.91
CA LEU A 47 -1.43 9.29 6.82
C LEU A 47 -2.54 9.72 7.79
N SER A 48 -2.46 10.95 8.31
CA SER A 48 -3.49 11.54 9.19
C SER A 48 -4.83 11.69 8.46
N GLU A 49 -4.82 12.19 7.22
CA GLU A 49 -6.03 12.28 6.41
C GLU A 49 -6.62 10.89 6.11
N GLN A 50 -5.75 9.92 5.76
CA GLN A 50 -6.17 8.55 5.50
C GLN A 50 -6.76 7.89 6.75
N LYS A 51 -6.21 8.17 7.95
CA LYS A 51 -6.73 7.71 9.24
C LYS A 51 -8.16 8.20 9.48
N ARG A 52 -8.42 9.47 9.14
CA ARG A 52 -9.76 10.08 9.26
C ARG A 52 -10.77 9.42 8.30
N GLN A 53 -10.35 9.13 7.08
CA GLN A 53 -11.20 8.46 6.07
C GLN A 53 -11.46 6.98 6.41
N THR A 54 -10.44 6.26 6.87
CA THR A 54 -10.55 4.84 7.24
C THR A 54 -11.39 4.61 8.49
N THR A 55 -11.40 5.56 9.44
CA THR A 55 -12.24 5.49 10.64
C THR A 55 -13.74 5.52 10.30
N ASN A 56 -14.13 6.23 9.23
CA ASN A 56 -15.52 6.42 8.83
C ASN A 56 -16.02 5.42 7.77
N SER A 57 -15.21 4.42 7.41
CA SER A 57 -15.49 3.47 6.31
C SER A 57 -15.57 2.03 6.82
N SER A 58 -15.75 1.06 5.93
CA SER A 58 -15.87 -0.37 6.27
C SER A 58 -14.61 -0.91 6.95
N TYR A 59 -13.47 -0.22 6.79
CA TYR A 59 -12.21 -0.51 7.47
C TYR A 59 -12.26 -0.27 8.99
N GLY A 60 -13.09 0.67 9.44
CA GLY A 60 -13.25 1.03 10.86
C GLY A 60 -14.37 0.25 11.57
N GLN A 61 -15.33 -0.33 10.84
CA GLN A 61 -16.51 -0.99 11.40
C GLN A 61 -16.30 -2.48 11.72
N SER A 62 -15.24 -3.11 11.22
CA SER A 62 -14.92 -4.47 11.63
C SER A 62 -14.25 -4.43 13.00
N GLU A 63 -14.98 -4.79 14.06
CA GLU A 63 -14.49 -4.88 15.46
C GLU A 63 -13.23 -5.76 15.62
N GLN A 64 -12.85 -6.49 14.57
CA GLN A 64 -11.79 -7.48 14.54
C GLN A 64 -10.43 -6.99 14.00
N ARG A 65 -10.31 -5.72 13.56
CA ARG A 65 -9.02 -5.17 13.06
C ARG A 65 -8.31 -4.42 14.18
N HIS A 66 -7.27 -5.05 14.75
CA HIS A 66 -6.40 -4.44 15.75
C HIS A 66 -5.73 -3.16 15.22
N ALA A 67 -5.21 -2.31 16.11
CA ALA A 67 -4.47 -1.09 15.71
C ALA A 67 -3.35 -1.38 14.70
N ALA A 68 -2.69 -2.54 14.86
CA ALA A 68 -1.70 -3.05 13.92
C ALA A 68 -2.24 -3.23 12.49
N ASP A 69 -3.45 -3.78 12.34
CA ASP A 69 -4.06 -3.95 11.02
C ASP A 69 -4.39 -2.60 10.37
N ARG A 70 -4.71 -1.57 11.17
CA ARG A 70 -5.01 -0.22 10.66
C ARG A 70 -3.80 0.45 10.03
N ALA A 71 -2.61 0.34 10.63
CA ALA A 71 -1.38 0.88 10.05
C ALA A 71 -1.14 0.31 8.65
N VAL A 72 -1.21 -1.02 8.50
CA VAL A 72 -1.04 -1.69 7.21
C VAL A 72 -2.14 -1.31 6.21
N VAL A 73 -3.39 -1.19 6.66
CA VAL A 73 -4.51 -0.73 5.81
C VAL A 73 -4.24 0.67 5.27
N MET A 74 -3.89 1.63 6.13
CA MET A 74 -3.66 3.02 5.72
C MET A 74 -2.49 3.13 4.75
N THR A 75 -1.34 2.51 5.06
CA THR A 75 -0.17 2.55 4.18
C THR A 75 -0.45 1.87 2.84
N THR A 76 -1.19 0.75 2.85
CA THR A 76 -1.60 0.07 1.61
C THR A 76 -2.51 0.94 0.75
N LEU A 77 -3.47 1.65 1.35
CA LEU A 77 -4.37 2.53 0.60
C LEU A 77 -3.63 3.73 0.00
N ILE A 78 -2.67 4.31 0.73
CA ILE A 78 -1.80 5.38 0.21
C ILE A 78 -0.94 4.86 -0.96
N SER A 79 -0.27 3.71 -0.79
CA SER A 79 0.50 3.09 -1.87
C SER A 79 -0.36 2.77 -3.09
N LEU A 80 -1.58 2.25 -2.88
CA LEU A 80 -2.53 1.98 -3.96
C LEU A 80 -2.91 3.26 -4.73
N GLN A 81 -3.13 4.38 -4.03
CA GLN A 81 -3.39 5.67 -4.68
C GLN A 81 -2.18 6.15 -5.49
N GLY A 82 -0.96 5.94 -4.98
CA GLY A 82 0.28 6.23 -5.72
C GLY A 82 0.37 5.44 -7.03
N VAL A 83 0.24 4.11 -6.94
CA VAL A 83 0.21 3.21 -8.12
C VAL A 83 -0.85 3.66 -9.12
N PHE A 84 -2.08 3.95 -8.66
CA PHE A 84 -3.18 4.36 -9.53
C PHE A 84 -2.90 5.69 -10.25
N ARG A 85 -2.28 6.66 -9.57
CA ARG A 85 -1.90 7.95 -10.18
C ARG A 85 -0.81 7.81 -11.22
N GLU A 86 0.13 6.89 -11.00
CA GLU A 86 1.28 6.68 -11.87
C GLU A 86 0.96 5.79 -13.07
N ASN A 87 0.26 4.68 -12.83
CA ASN A 87 -0.11 3.73 -13.88
C ASN A 87 -1.40 2.97 -13.50
N SER A 88 -2.51 3.37 -14.13
CA SER A 88 -3.80 2.71 -13.93
C SER A 88 -3.81 1.23 -14.34
N VAL A 89 -3.04 0.84 -15.36
CA VAL A 89 -2.93 -0.57 -15.79
C VAL A 89 -2.26 -1.41 -14.70
N ALA A 90 -1.25 -0.87 -14.02
CA ALA A 90 -0.62 -1.54 -12.90
C ALA A 90 -1.57 -1.68 -11.70
N ALA A 91 -2.39 -0.65 -11.44
CA ALA A 91 -3.44 -0.74 -10.42
C ALA A 91 -4.50 -1.82 -10.77
N ASP A 92 -4.92 -1.91 -12.03
CA ASP A 92 -5.83 -2.95 -12.50
C ASP A 92 -5.23 -4.35 -12.35
N CYS A 93 -3.94 -4.51 -12.64
CA CYS A 93 -3.22 -5.75 -12.39
C CYS A 93 -3.20 -6.09 -10.89
N LEU A 94 -2.97 -5.12 -10.02
CA LEU A 94 -3.01 -5.31 -8.57
C LEU A 94 -4.41 -5.70 -8.07
N PHE A 95 -5.47 -5.11 -8.65
CA PHE A 95 -6.85 -5.51 -8.37
C PHE A 95 -7.13 -6.95 -8.79
N PHE A 96 -6.69 -7.33 -9.99
CA PHE A 96 -6.80 -8.70 -10.47
C PHE A 96 -6.08 -9.68 -9.53
N MET A 97 -4.83 -9.39 -9.16
CA MET A 97 -4.07 -10.22 -8.21
C MET A 97 -4.82 -10.39 -6.88
N ALA A 98 -5.39 -9.31 -6.34
CA ALA A 98 -6.14 -9.37 -5.09
C ALA A 98 -7.38 -10.27 -5.17
N CYS A 99 -7.95 -10.45 -6.36
CA CYS A 99 -9.16 -11.25 -6.60
C CYS A 99 -8.85 -12.74 -6.83
N VAL A 100 -7.75 -13.09 -7.50
CA VAL A 100 -7.45 -14.47 -7.90
C VAL A 100 -7.00 -15.33 -6.71
N ASP A 101 -5.82 -15.06 -6.15
CA ASP A 101 -5.29 -15.81 -5.01
C ASP A 101 -4.31 -14.94 -4.21
N ARG A 102 -3.90 -15.37 -3.02
CA ARG A 102 -2.88 -14.70 -2.21
C ARG A 102 -1.46 -15.06 -2.65
N LYS A 103 -1.23 -16.30 -3.07
CA LYS A 103 0.11 -16.87 -3.28
C LYS A 103 0.29 -17.39 -4.69
N ASP A 104 1.54 -17.43 -5.13
CA ASP A 104 1.99 -18.10 -6.36
C ASP A 104 1.24 -17.64 -7.63
N ILE A 105 0.92 -16.34 -7.71
CA ILE A 105 0.30 -15.75 -8.90
C ILE A 105 1.36 -15.68 -9.99
N LEU A 106 1.24 -16.57 -10.99
CA LEU A 106 2.15 -16.60 -12.13
C LEU A 106 2.06 -15.30 -12.94
N LEU A 107 3.21 -14.76 -13.33
CA LEU A 107 3.28 -13.52 -14.10
C LEU A 107 2.54 -13.60 -15.44
N ASP A 108 2.50 -14.79 -16.06
CA ASP A 108 1.82 -15.05 -17.32
C ASP A 108 0.28 -14.94 -17.21
N LEU A 109 -0.28 -14.99 -16.00
CA LEU A 109 -1.73 -14.86 -15.76
C LEU A 109 -2.16 -13.40 -15.57
N LEU A 110 -1.21 -12.47 -15.49
CA LEU A 110 -1.54 -11.07 -15.25
C LEU A 110 -2.19 -10.47 -16.50
N PRO A 111 -3.29 -9.71 -16.34
CA PRO A 111 -3.95 -9.02 -17.45
C PRO A 111 -3.13 -7.80 -17.84
N THR A 112 -1.94 -8.01 -18.40
CA THR A 112 -1.10 -6.93 -18.87
C THR A 112 -1.59 -6.46 -20.22
N ALA A 113 -1.85 -5.17 -20.36
CA ALA A 113 -2.11 -4.57 -21.66
C ALA A 113 -0.91 -4.80 -22.58
N THR A 114 -1.16 -4.95 -23.89
CA THR A 114 -0.12 -5.09 -24.92
C THR A 114 0.92 -3.94 -24.88
N SER A 115 0.58 -2.81 -24.26
CA SER A 115 1.40 -1.61 -24.11
C SER A 115 2.24 -1.53 -22.84
N SER A 116 2.05 -2.40 -21.84
CA SER A 116 2.86 -2.40 -20.61
C SER A 116 3.45 -3.79 -20.38
N PRO A 117 4.77 -3.96 -20.55
CA PRO A 117 5.46 -5.20 -20.22
C PRO A 117 5.17 -5.63 -18.78
N THR A 118 4.87 -6.91 -18.58
CA THR A 118 4.60 -7.52 -17.27
C THR A 118 5.66 -7.17 -16.24
N GLU A 119 6.94 -7.20 -16.64
CA GLU A 119 8.05 -6.88 -15.73
C GLU A 119 8.02 -5.42 -15.24
N GLN A 120 7.64 -4.47 -16.09
CA GLN A 120 7.53 -3.06 -15.70
C GLN A 120 6.37 -2.85 -14.73
N THR A 121 5.23 -3.50 -14.98
CA THR A 121 4.09 -3.47 -14.05
C THR A 121 4.47 -4.06 -12.70
N VAL A 122 5.12 -5.23 -12.69
CA VAL A 122 5.56 -5.88 -11.45
C VAL A 122 6.61 -5.03 -10.75
N GLN A 123 7.47 -4.33 -11.49
CA GLN A 123 8.52 -3.47 -10.92
C GLN A 123 7.88 -2.30 -10.18
N LEU A 124 6.97 -1.59 -10.84
CA LEU A 124 6.22 -0.50 -10.24
C LEU A 124 5.50 -0.95 -8.95
N LEU A 125 4.79 -2.07 -8.99
CA LEU A 125 4.11 -2.60 -7.80
C LEU A 125 5.09 -3.00 -6.67
N SER A 126 6.31 -3.39 -7.02
CA SER A 126 7.37 -3.68 -6.06
C SER A 126 7.98 -2.41 -5.48
N ASP A 127 8.08 -1.34 -6.26
CA ASP A 127 8.58 -0.03 -5.83
C ASP A 127 7.66 0.62 -4.79
N TYR A 128 6.38 0.27 -4.77
CA TYR A 128 5.43 0.65 -3.72
C TYR A 128 5.32 -0.37 -2.56
N ALA A 129 6.09 -1.45 -2.60
CA ALA A 129 6.07 -2.56 -1.64
C ALA A 129 4.66 -3.14 -1.34
N VAL A 130 3.79 -3.18 -2.36
CA VAL A 130 2.44 -3.77 -2.24
C VAL A 130 2.41 -5.25 -2.60
N LEU A 131 3.47 -5.78 -3.21
CA LEU A 131 3.64 -7.20 -3.50
C LEU A 131 5.04 -7.71 -3.17
N ILE A 132 5.19 -9.03 -3.12
CA ILE A 132 6.46 -9.73 -2.95
C ILE A 132 6.77 -10.49 -4.24
N ARG A 133 7.91 -10.21 -4.85
CA ARG A 133 8.43 -10.98 -6.00
C ARG A 133 8.95 -12.34 -5.55
N ARG A 134 8.70 -13.37 -6.36
CA ARG A 134 9.26 -14.73 -6.21
C ARG A 134 10.00 -15.10 -7.49
N PRO A 135 11.25 -14.64 -7.67
CA PRO A 135 11.98 -14.77 -8.94
C PRO A 135 12.18 -16.23 -9.36
N ALA A 136 12.40 -17.13 -8.39
CA ALA A 136 12.62 -18.56 -8.64
C ALA A 136 11.41 -19.27 -9.27
N SER A 137 10.20 -18.72 -9.12
CA SER A 137 8.95 -19.33 -9.60
C SER A 137 8.18 -18.45 -10.58
N SER A 138 8.79 -17.36 -11.08
CA SER A 138 8.11 -16.36 -11.93
C SER A 138 6.72 -15.99 -11.40
N ALA A 139 6.64 -15.71 -10.09
CA ALA A 139 5.38 -15.47 -9.41
C ALA A 139 5.45 -14.27 -8.47
N VAL A 140 4.27 -13.79 -8.07
CA VAL A 140 4.09 -12.75 -7.06
C VAL A 140 3.15 -13.21 -5.95
N GLU A 141 3.37 -12.68 -4.74
CA GLU A 141 2.51 -12.89 -3.57
C GLU A 141 2.05 -11.54 -3.03
N LEU A 142 0.79 -11.47 -2.61
CA LEU A 142 0.27 -10.35 -1.83
C LEU A 142 0.27 -10.71 -0.34
N HIS A 143 0.72 -9.80 0.51
CA HIS A 143 0.54 -9.97 1.93
C HIS A 143 -0.96 -10.04 2.27
N ARG A 144 -1.36 -10.90 3.23
CA ARG A 144 -2.78 -11.16 3.56
C ARG A 144 -3.58 -9.87 3.79
N LEU A 145 -3.02 -8.94 4.57
CA LEU A 145 -3.67 -7.67 4.88
C LEU A 145 -3.73 -6.73 3.66
N VAL A 146 -2.73 -6.75 2.79
CA VAL A 146 -2.73 -5.95 1.56
C VAL A 146 -3.87 -6.42 0.64
N ARG A 147 -3.99 -7.74 0.43
CA ARG A 147 -5.08 -8.34 -0.33
C ARG A 147 -6.46 -7.97 0.24
N LEU A 148 -6.66 -8.16 1.54
CA LEU A 148 -7.93 -7.83 2.20
C LEU A 148 -8.26 -6.33 2.10
N THR A 149 -7.25 -5.47 2.18
CA THR A 149 -7.42 -4.03 2.02
C THR A 149 -7.90 -3.71 0.62
N ILE A 150 -7.22 -4.22 -0.42
CA ILE A 150 -7.59 -3.99 -1.81
C ILE A 150 -8.99 -4.56 -2.12
N GLN A 151 -9.33 -5.75 -1.63
CA GLN A 151 -10.67 -6.32 -1.80
C GLN A 151 -11.76 -5.47 -1.13
N THR A 152 -11.48 -4.92 0.05
CA THR A 152 -12.40 -4.01 0.72
C THR A 152 -12.59 -2.73 -0.10
N TYR A 153 -11.51 -2.20 -0.68
CA TYR A 153 -11.52 -1.00 -1.52
C TYR A 153 -12.38 -1.20 -2.77
N LEU A 154 -12.27 -2.35 -3.43
CA LEU A 154 -13.08 -2.69 -4.60
C LEU A 154 -14.56 -2.83 -4.25
N ARG A 155 -14.89 -3.43 -3.09
CA ARG A 155 -16.27 -3.58 -2.63
C ARG A 155 -16.92 -2.22 -2.35
N GLU A 156 -16.22 -1.30 -1.70
CA GLU A 156 -16.73 0.05 -1.42
C GLU A 156 -16.99 0.87 -2.69
N ARG A 157 -16.27 0.58 -3.78
CA ARG A 157 -16.48 1.22 -5.09
C ARG A 157 -17.52 0.52 -5.98
N GLY A 158 -18.12 -0.58 -5.49
CA GLY A 158 -19.07 -1.37 -6.27
C GLY A 158 -18.44 -2.15 -7.43
N TRP A 159 -17.11 -2.31 -7.44
CA TRP A 159 -16.37 -3.09 -8.43
C TRP A 159 -16.28 -4.58 -8.06
N PHE A 160 -16.92 -4.97 -6.95
CA PHE A 160 -17.07 -6.36 -6.51
C PHE A 160 -18.37 -6.52 -5.69
N HIS A 161 -19.07 -7.65 -5.84
CA HIS A 161 -20.26 -8.04 -5.07
C HIS A 161 -19.98 -9.36 -4.34
#